data_AF-A0AAW7XDS3-F1
#
_entry.id   AF-A0AAW7XDS3-F1
#
_cell.length_a   1.000
_cell.length_b   1.000
_cell.length_c   1.000
_cell.angle_alpha   90.00
_cell.angle_beta   90.00
_cell.angle_gamma   90.00
#
_symmetry.space_group_name_H-M   'P 1'
#
loop_
_entity.id
_entity.type
_entity.pdbx_description
1 polymer ?
#
loop_
_entity_poly.entity_id
_entity_poly.type
_entity_poly.pdbx_seq_one_letter_code
_entity_poly.pdbx_strand_id
1 'polypeptide(L)' 'KKKQDKTASQIIATHMVQEAKRMLMYTDKSVGEIAYELNFKDVSHFVKYFKRHTQMTPLQFKNTL' A
#
# COMPACT_ATOMS: atom_id res chain seq x y z
N LYS A 1 16.34 18.49 -17.47
CA LYS A 1 16.01 17.33 -16.60
C LYS A 1 14.63 17.56 -15.98
N LYS A 2 13.56 16.93 -16.50
CA LYS A 2 12.20 17.07 -15.92
C LYS A 2 12.20 16.38 -14.54
N LYS A 3 12.36 17.15 -13.46
CA LYS A 3 11.85 16.72 -12.16
C LYS A 3 10.34 16.66 -12.37
N GLN A 4 9.77 15.47 -12.45
CA GLN A 4 8.31 15.36 -12.40
C GLN A 4 7.89 15.95 -11.06
N ASP A 5 7.24 17.11 -11.09
CA ASP A 5 6.54 17.67 -9.94
C ASP A 5 5.48 16.65 -9.54
N LYS A 6 5.87 15.73 -8.63
CA LYS A 6 4.95 14.77 -8.08
C LYS A 6 3.90 15.58 -7.33
N THR A 7 2.65 15.44 -7.73
CA THR A 7 1.57 16.15 -7.05
C THR A 7 1.54 15.72 -5.58
N ALA A 8 1.03 16.58 -4.69
CA ALA A 8 0.89 16.24 -3.28
C ALA A 8 0.18 14.88 -3.09
N SER A 9 -0.84 14.60 -3.91
CA SER A 9 -1.54 13.32 -3.94
C SER A 9 -0.64 12.12 -4.29
N GLN A 10 0.31 12.27 -5.21
CA GLN A 10 1.26 11.21 -5.57
C GLN A 10 2.28 10.96 -4.46
N ILE A 11 2.70 12.01 -3.76
CA ILE A 11 3.60 11.90 -2.60
C ILE A 11 2.89 11.12 -1.49
N ILE A 12 1.68 11.55 -1.12
CA ILE A 12 0.85 10.85 -0.13
C ILE A 12 0.67 9.39 -0.54
N ALA A 13 0.34 9.14 -1.81
CA ALA A 13 0.14 7.77 -2.28
C ALA A 13 1.40 6.92 -2.17
N THR A 14 2.56 7.49 -2.46
CA THR A 14 3.84 6.80 -2.31
C THR A 14 4.08 6.45 -0.84
N HIS A 15 3.88 7.40 0.09
CA HIS A 15 4.04 7.16 1.52
C HIS A 15 3.08 6.09 2.04
N MET A 16 1.81 6.16 1.66
CA MET A 16 0.80 5.15 2.03
C MET A 16 1.19 3.73 1.59
N VAL A 17 1.70 3.59 0.36
CA VAL A 17 2.13 2.28 -0.16
C VAL A 17 3.40 1.78 0.53
N GLN A 18 4.33 2.68 0.88
CA GLN A 18 5.52 2.31 1.64
C GLN A 18 5.17 1.82 3.04
N GLU A 19 4.25 2.50 3.72
CA GLU A 19 3.80 2.09 5.04
C GLU A 19 3.04 0.76 4.99
N ALA A 20 2.19 0.56 3.97
CA ALA A 20 1.55 -0.73 3.72
C ALA A 20 2.57 -1.88 3.54
N LYS A 21 3.64 -1.64 2.75
CA LYS A 21 4.71 -2.63 2.57
C LYS A 21 5.42 -2.93 3.89
N ARG A 22 5.74 -1.90 4.66
CA ARG A 22 6.38 -2.04 5.98
C ARG A 22 5.53 -2.90 6.91
N MET A 23 4.23 -2.62 7.01
CA MET A 23 3.33 -3.44 7.83
C MET A 23 3.23 -4.89 7.34
N LEU A 24 3.18 -5.12 6.04
CA LEU A 24 3.17 -6.48 5.47
C LEU A 24 4.47 -7.26 5.76
N MET A 25 5.62 -6.57 5.88
CA MET A 25 6.93 -7.19 6.12
C MET A 25 7.25 -7.40 7.60
N TYR A 26 6.86 -6.46 8.46
CA TYR A 26 7.34 -6.40 9.84
C TYR A 26 6.24 -6.66 10.88
N THR A 27 5.04 -7.03 10.46
CA THR A 27 3.94 -7.35 11.38
C THR A 27 3.20 -8.61 10.93
N ASP A 28 2.62 -9.32 11.90
CA ASP A 28 1.77 -10.49 11.62
C ASP A 28 0.33 -10.12 11.25
N LYS A 29 0.03 -8.82 11.11
CA LYS A 29 -1.29 -8.33 10.77
C LYS A 29 -1.80 -8.94 9.47
N SER A 30 -3.09 -9.22 9.46
CA SER A 30 -3.84 -9.60 8.27
C SER A 30 -3.97 -8.41 7.32
N VAL A 31 -4.23 -8.71 6.04
CA VAL A 31 -4.50 -7.68 5.02
C VAL A 31 -5.69 -6.79 5.43
N GLY A 32 -6.67 -7.34 6.16
CA GLY A 32 -7.81 -6.59 6.67
C GLY A 32 -7.46 -5.59 7.77
N GLU A 33 -6.63 -5.99 8.73
CA GLU A 33 -6.14 -5.11 9.80
C GLU A 33 -5.29 -3.97 9.24
N ILE A 34 -4.40 -4.27 8.29
CA ILE A 34 -3.57 -3.26 7.61
C ILE A 34 -4.44 -2.25 6.84
N ALA A 35 -5.50 -2.73 6.17
CA ALA A 35 -6.43 -1.85 5.47
C ALA A 35 -7.14 -0.90 6.44
N TYR A 36 -7.59 -1.42 7.59
CA TYR A 36 -8.23 -0.63 8.62
C TYR A 36 -7.29 0.43 9.23
N GLU A 37 -6.05 0.05 9.53
CA GLU A 37 -5.04 0.94 10.12
C GLU A 37 -4.59 2.05 9.17
N LEU A 38 -4.55 1.76 7.86
CA LEU A 38 -4.33 2.77 6.81
C LEU A 38 -5.60 3.58 6.48
N ASN A 39 -6.65 3.46 7.29
CA ASN A 39 -7.89 4.21 7.19
C ASN A 39 -8.62 4.00 5.85
N PHE A 40 -8.48 2.82 5.23
CA PHE A 40 -9.29 2.43 4.08
C PHE A 40 -10.68 2.01 4.52
N LYS A 41 -11.69 2.45 3.76
CA LYS A 41 -13.10 2.12 4.02
C LYS A 41 -13.38 0.62 4.00
N ASP A 42 -12.67 -0.11 3.14
CA ASP A 42 -12.79 -1.55 3.01
C ASP A 42 -11.51 -2.16 2.45
N VAL A 43 -11.35 -3.46 2.72
CA VAL A 43 -10.17 -4.24 2.31
C VAL A 43 -10.04 -4.31 0.79
N SER A 44 -11.16 -4.32 0.05
CA SER A 44 -11.13 -4.41 -1.42
C SER A 44 -10.54 -3.14 -2.04
N HIS A 45 -10.88 -1.96 -1.51
CA HIS A 45 -10.26 -0.70 -1.89
C HIS A 45 -8.77 -0.69 -1.61
N PHE A 46 -8.34 -1.13 -0.43
CA PHE A 46 -6.91 -1.25 -0.10
C PHE A 46 -6.18 -2.19 -1.09
N VAL A 47 -6.73 -3.37 -1.36
CA VAL A 47 -6.10 -4.34 -2.28
C VAL A 47 -5.97 -3.77 -3.69
N LYS A 48 -7.03 -3.14 -4.21
CA LYS A 48 -6.99 -2.48 -5.54
C LYS A 48 -5.98 -1.34 -5.56
N TYR A 49 -5.95 -0.53 -4.50
CA TYR A 49 -5.03 0.59 -4.36
C TYR A 49 -3.58 0.12 -4.31
N PHE A 50 -3.26 -0.86 -3.46
CA PHE A 50 -1.92 -1.42 -3.34
C PHE A 50 -1.48 -2.07 -4.65
N LYS A 51 -2.34 -2.85 -5.29
CA LYS A 51 -2.07 -3.46 -6.60
C LYS A 51 -1.80 -2.42 -7.68
N ARG A 52 -2.53 -1.31 -7.71
CA ARG A 52 -2.30 -0.24 -8.70
C ARG A 52 -0.90 0.37 -8.59
N HIS A 53 -0.36 0.47 -7.37
CA HIS A 53 0.93 1.12 -7.14
C HIS A 53 2.13 0.15 -7.08
N THR A 54 1.89 -1.12 -6.74
CA THR A 54 2.96 -2.13 -6.58
C THR A 54 2.92 -3.23 -7.65
N GLN A 55 1.87 -3.25 -8.47
CA GLN A 55 1.57 -4.31 -9.46
C GLN A 55 1.28 -5.69 -8.86
N MET A 56 1.26 -5.83 -7.54
CA MET A 56 1.03 -7.08 -6.81
C MET A 56 -0.06 -6.87 -5.76
N THR A 57 -0.80 -7.92 -5.40
CA THR A 57 -1.72 -7.81 -4.26
C THR A 57 -0.93 -7.80 -2.94
N PRO A 58 -1.48 -7.25 -1.85
CA PRO A 58 -0.86 -7.32 -0.52
C PRO A 58 -0.49 -8.76 -0.11
N LEU A 59 -1.37 -9.72 -0.43
CA LEU A 59 -1.14 -11.14 -0.13
C LEU A 59 -0.02 -11.74 -0.98
N GLN A 60 0.02 -11.42 -2.29
CA GLN A 60 1.12 -11.82 -3.15
C GLN A 60 2.45 -11.25 -2.65
N PHE A 61 2.47 -9.98 -2.23
CA PHE A 61 3.66 -9.36 -1.68
C PHE A 61 4.09 -10.01 -0.36
N LYS A 62 3.16 -10.35 0.53
CA LYS A 62 3.45 -11.06 1.79
C LYS A 62 4.04 -12.46 1.53
N ASN A 63 3.57 -13.16 0.50
CA ASN A 63 4.06 -14.49 0.13
C ASN A 63 5.40 -14.50 -0.62
N THR A 64 5.88 -13.34 -1.09
CA THR A 64 7.21 -13.24 -1.74
C THR A 64 8.36 -13.01 -0.76
N LEU A 65 8.04 -12.84 0.52
CA LEU A 65 9.01 -12.68 1.62
C LEU A 65 9.29 -14.05 2.25
#